data_AF-L2FK12-F1
#
_entry.id   AF-L2FK12-F1
#
_cell.length_a   1.000
_cell.length_b   1.000
_cell.length_c   1.000
_cell.angle_alpha   90.00
_cell.angle_beta   90.00
_cell.angle_gamma   90.00
#
_symmetry.space_group_name_H-M   'P 1'
#
loop_
_entity.id
_entity.type
_entity.pdbx_description
1 polymer ?
#
loop_
_entity_poly.entity_id
_entity_poly.type
_entity_poly.pdbx_seq_one_letter_code
_entity_poly.pdbx_strand_id
1 'polypeptide(L)'
;MMFPRATTVLLSLGASLALGKLQCVNDDTLAAAELPQISLPTYVKRQDAPKEVDVYFHVASTEANQDRISDATVDAQFEVLHSTYLRHGFSLNLVNVSRVVDDVAGKGF
;
A
#
# COMPACT_ATOMS: atom_id res chain seq x y z
N MET A 1 -34.11 -4.83 48.65
CA MET A 1 -35.19 -4.01 48.09
C MET A 1 -34.56 -2.77 47.45
N MET A 2 -34.99 -2.43 46.23
CA MET A 2 -34.81 -1.16 45.49
C MET A 2 -33.41 -0.72 45.00
N PHE A 3 -33.08 -1.10 43.76
CA PHE A 3 -32.59 -0.16 42.72
C PHE A 3 -33.81 0.66 42.19
N PRO A 4 -33.70 1.72 41.33
CA PRO A 4 -32.53 2.25 40.58
C PRO A 4 -32.45 3.80 40.53
N ARG A 5 -31.42 4.36 39.86
CA ARG A 5 -31.59 5.23 38.68
C ARG A 5 -30.26 5.61 38.06
N ALA A 6 -30.06 5.14 36.83
CA ALA A 6 -29.03 5.59 35.91
C ALA A 6 -29.40 7.00 35.39
N THR A 7 -28.41 7.87 35.24
CA THR A 7 -28.55 9.13 34.49
C THR A 7 -27.56 9.10 33.33
N THR A 8 -28.01 8.56 32.21
CA THR A 8 -27.33 8.63 30.92
C THR A 8 -27.60 10.01 30.33
N VAL A 9 -26.57 10.83 30.10
CA VAL A 9 -26.69 12.08 29.34
C VAL A 9 -26.65 11.73 27.85
N LEU A 10 -27.83 11.65 27.23
CA LEU A 10 -28.01 11.61 25.78
C LEU A 10 -27.93 13.04 25.23
N LEU A 11 -26.84 13.38 24.54
CA LEU A 11 -26.83 14.53 23.64
C LEU A 11 -27.42 14.10 22.30
N SER A 12 -28.73 14.27 22.16
CA SER A 12 -29.40 14.32 20.86
C SER A 12 -29.69 15.79 20.53
N LEU A 13 -29.25 16.27 19.36
CA LEU A 13 -30.05 17.02 18.37
C LEU A 13 -29.12 17.69 17.37
N GLY A 14 -29.09 17.15 16.16
CA GLY A 14 -28.46 17.73 14.98
C GLY A 14 -28.84 16.97 13.72
N ALA A 15 -30.09 16.48 13.66
CA ALA A 15 -30.63 15.90 12.45
C ALA A 15 -30.98 17.04 11.49
N SER A 16 -30.04 17.42 10.63
CA SER A 16 -30.36 18.20 9.43
C SER A 16 -31.12 17.31 8.46
N LEU A 17 -32.42 17.11 8.71
CA LEU A 17 -33.37 16.58 7.76
C LEU A 17 -33.69 17.67 6.73
N ALA A 18 -32.77 17.85 5.78
CA ALA A 18 -33.03 18.61 4.57
C ALA A 18 -32.44 17.86 3.36
N LEU A 19 -32.74 16.56 3.23
CA LEU A 19 -32.79 15.90 1.92
C LEU A 19 -34.27 15.83 1.48
N GLY A 20 -34.84 17.00 1.25
CA GLY A 20 -36.09 17.14 0.54
C GLY A 20 -35.88 16.73 -0.91
N LYS A 21 -36.30 15.51 -1.25
CA LYS A 21 -36.71 15.05 -2.59
C LYS A 21 -35.98 15.68 -3.78
N LEU A 22 -34.74 15.25 -4.04
CA LEU A 22 -34.29 15.13 -5.42
C LEU A 22 -34.89 13.84 -5.98
N GLN A 23 -36.10 13.99 -6.49
CA GLN A 23 -36.79 12.99 -7.27
C GLN A 23 -35.99 12.86 -8.58
N CYS A 24 -35.14 11.83 -8.68
CA CYS A 24 -34.42 11.53 -9.92
C CYS A 24 -35.45 11.09 -10.97
N VAL A 25 -36.04 12.07 -11.67
CA VAL A 25 -36.86 11.83 -12.85
C VAL A 25 -35.90 11.59 -14.01
N ASN A 26 -35.34 10.39 -14.07
CA ASN A 26 -34.93 9.86 -15.37
C ASN A 26 -36.16 9.13 -15.91
N ASP A 27 -36.81 9.79 -16.84
CA ASP A 27 -37.96 9.30 -17.59
C ASP A 27 -37.49 8.07 -18.41
N ASP A 28 -38.00 6.88 -18.08
CA ASP A 28 -37.69 5.60 -18.75
C ASP A 28 -38.31 5.47 -20.16
N THR A 29 -38.46 6.59 -20.88
CA THR A 29 -39.04 6.59 -22.23
C THR A 29 -38.14 7.28 -23.25
N LEU A 30 -36.92 6.77 -23.38
CA LEU A 30 -36.17 6.89 -24.63
C LEU A 30 -36.10 5.52 -25.27
N ALA A 31 -36.75 5.40 -26.43
CA ALA A 31 -36.72 4.24 -27.29
C ALA A 31 -35.31 3.64 -27.31
N ALA A 32 -35.22 2.31 -27.09
CA ALA A 32 -33.98 1.57 -27.11
C ALA A 32 -33.30 1.73 -28.47
N ALA A 33 -32.49 2.77 -28.61
CA ALA A 33 -31.48 2.85 -29.63
C ALA A 33 -30.47 1.76 -29.29
N GLU A 34 -30.33 0.78 -30.17
CA GLU A 34 -29.37 -0.30 -30.04
C GLU A 34 -27.97 0.34 -29.94
N LEU A 35 -27.43 0.35 -28.72
CA LEU A 35 -26.10 0.89 -28.47
C LEU A 35 -25.10 -0.02 -29.21
N PRO A 36 -24.25 0.51 -30.09
CA PRO A 36 -23.23 -0.29 -30.74
C PRO A 36 -22.39 -0.96 -29.65
N GLN A 37 -22.33 -2.29 -29.70
CA GLN A 37 -21.52 -3.09 -28.78
C GLN A 37 -20.04 -2.80 -29.07
N ILE A 38 -19.47 -1.85 -28.34
CA ILE A 38 -18.04 -1.58 -28.39
C ILE A 38 -17.36 -2.77 -27.72
N SER A 39 -16.79 -3.68 -28.52
CA SER A 39 -15.86 -4.69 -27.99
C SER A 39 -14.58 -3.98 -27.58
N LEU A 40 -14.48 -3.62 -26.30
CA LEU A 40 -13.20 -3.17 -25.77
C LEU A 40 -12.22 -4.35 -25.84
N PRO A 41 -11.00 -4.16 -26.35
CA PRO A 41 -10.01 -5.21 -26.30
C PRO A 41 -9.81 -5.61 -24.85
N THR A 42 -9.95 -6.90 -24.55
CA THR A 42 -9.59 -7.44 -23.24
C THR A 42 -8.15 -7.05 -22.97
N TYR A 43 -7.92 -6.25 -21.92
CA TYR A 43 -6.56 -5.94 -21.48
C TYR A 43 -5.90 -7.25 -21.01
N VAL A 44 -5.06 -7.82 -21.86
CA VAL A 44 -4.17 -8.91 -21.49
C VAL A 44 -2.88 -8.25 -21.00
N LYS A 45 -2.64 -8.28 -19.68
CA LYS A 45 -1.33 -7.91 -19.13
C LYS A 45 -0.30 -8.83 -19.81
N ARG A 46 0.59 -8.26 -20.63
CA ARG A 46 1.68 -9.02 -21.28
C ARG A 46 2.47 -9.72 -20.16
N GLN A 47 2.42 -11.05 -20.13
CA GLN A 47 3.16 -11.88 -19.19
C GLN A 47 4.60 -12.02 -19.71
N ASP A 48 5.31 -10.91 -19.81
CA ASP A 48 6.75 -10.99 -19.99
C ASP A 48 7.34 -11.60 -18.71
N ALA A 49 8.39 -12.41 -18.86
CA ALA A 49 9.13 -12.90 -17.70
C ALA A 49 9.55 -11.71 -16.81
N PRO A 50 9.61 -11.88 -15.48
CA PRO A 50 10.06 -10.81 -14.59
C PRO A 50 11.39 -10.22 -15.07
N LYS A 51 11.49 -8.90 -15.06
CA LYS A 51 12.73 -8.21 -15.38
C LYS A 51 13.71 -8.36 -14.22
N GLU A 52 14.87 -8.92 -14.48
CA GLU A 52 15.94 -9.05 -13.50
C GLU A 52 16.53 -7.67 -13.12
N VAL A 53 16.78 -7.47 -11.83
CA VAL A 53 17.38 -6.26 -11.26
C VAL A 53 18.35 -6.65 -10.16
N ASP A 54 19.61 -6.24 -10.32
CA ASP A 54 20.65 -6.47 -9.33
C ASP A 54 20.58 -5.45 -8.19
N VAL A 55 20.69 -5.93 -6.96
CA VAL A 55 20.60 -5.14 -5.73
C VAL A 55 21.90 -5.23 -4.95
N TYR A 56 22.36 -4.07 -4.49
CA TYR A 56 23.58 -3.91 -3.69
C TYR A 56 23.21 -3.20 -2.40
N PHE A 57 23.48 -3.85 -1.26
CA PHE A 57 23.31 -3.22 0.05
C PHE A 57 24.63 -2.59 0.48
N HIS A 58 24.57 -1.32 0.87
CA HIS A 58 25.69 -0.60 1.46
C HIS A 58 25.34 -0.26 2.91
N VAL A 59 25.99 -0.93 3.86
CA VAL A 59 25.80 -0.71 5.29
C VAL A 59 26.93 0.18 5.79
N ALA A 60 26.60 1.43 6.09
CA ALA A 60 27.50 2.36 6.76
C ALA A 60 27.15 2.41 8.25
N SER A 61 28.16 2.39 9.11
CA SER A 61 27.97 2.39 10.57
C SER A 61 29.10 3.12 11.28
N THR A 62 28.81 3.67 12.46
CA THR A 62 29.83 4.10 13.42
C THR A 62 30.45 2.89 14.11
N GLU A 63 31.65 3.01 14.70
CA GLU A 63 32.27 1.93 15.48
C GLU A 63 31.33 1.39 16.56
N ALA A 64 30.63 2.28 17.27
CA ALA A 64 29.68 1.93 18.33
C ALA A 64 28.46 1.11 17.86
N ASN A 65 28.17 1.06 16.55
CA ASN A 65 26.97 0.45 15.98
C ASN A 65 27.28 -0.55 14.87
N GLN A 66 28.54 -0.95 14.67
CA GLN A 66 28.96 -1.78 13.54
C GLN A 66 28.18 -3.11 13.43
N ASP A 67 27.76 -3.67 14.57
CA ASP A 67 27.07 -4.96 14.64
C ASP A 67 25.54 -4.83 14.67
N ARG A 68 25.00 -3.60 14.63
CA ARG A 68 23.56 -3.35 14.77
C ARG A 68 22.75 -3.91 13.59
N ILE A 69 23.31 -3.87 12.38
CA ILE A 69 22.68 -4.41 11.18
C ILE A 69 23.37 -5.71 10.81
N SER A 70 22.81 -6.83 11.27
CA SER A 70 23.30 -8.16 10.94
C SER A 70 22.98 -8.55 9.49
N ASP A 71 23.59 -9.64 9.00
CA ASP A 71 23.24 -10.21 7.69
C ASP A 71 21.78 -10.67 7.67
N ALA A 72 21.28 -11.24 8.77
CA ALA A 72 19.87 -11.61 8.89
C ALA A 72 18.92 -10.42 8.76
N THR A 73 19.34 -9.22 9.20
CA THR A 73 18.58 -7.98 9.01
C THR A 73 18.53 -7.60 7.54
N VAL A 74 19.65 -7.74 6.81
CA VAL A 74 19.74 -7.46 5.37
C VAL A 74 18.88 -8.45 4.58
N ASP A 75 18.98 -9.75 4.90
CA ASP A 75 18.19 -10.80 4.25
C ASP A 75 16.69 -10.56 4.44
N ALA A 76 16.26 -10.25 5.67
CA ALA A 76 14.86 -9.95 5.95
C ALA A 76 14.36 -8.73 5.14
N GLN A 77 15.19 -7.69 5.01
CA GLN A 77 14.84 -6.53 4.20
C GLN A 77 14.80 -6.85 2.70
N PHE A 78 15.74 -7.66 2.23
CA PHE A 78 15.77 -8.09 0.83
C PHE A 78 14.53 -8.91 0.48
N GLU A 79 14.09 -9.83 1.34
CA GLU A 79 12.88 -10.63 1.13
C GLU A 79 11.61 -9.76 1.01
N VAL A 80 11.50 -8.71 1.84
CA VAL A 80 10.40 -7.75 1.73
C VAL A 80 10.41 -7.04 0.38
N LEU A 81 11.57 -6.60 -0.09
CA LEU A 81 11.70 -5.95 -1.39
C LEU A 81 11.40 -6.93 -2.53
N HIS A 82 12.03 -8.10 -2.52
CA HIS A 82 11.89 -9.11 -3.55
C HIS A 82 10.44 -9.54 -3.71
N SER A 83 9.78 -9.95 -2.62
CA SER A 83 8.37 -10.38 -2.65
C SER A 83 7.41 -9.27 -3.09
N THR A 84 7.69 -8.01 -2.74
CA THR A 84 6.88 -6.86 -3.13
C THR A 84 6.98 -6.62 -4.63
N TYR A 85 8.19 -6.53 -5.17
CA TYR A 85 8.43 -6.16 -6.56
C TYR A 85 8.26 -7.31 -7.56
N LEU A 86 8.33 -8.56 -7.09
CA LEU A 86 8.03 -9.73 -7.92
C LEU A 86 6.61 -9.68 -8.48
N ARG A 87 5.62 -9.25 -7.68
CA ARG A 87 4.23 -9.06 -8.13
C ARG A 87 4.07 -7.98 -9.20
N HIS A 88 5.02 -7.06 -9.27
CA HIS A 88 5.08 -6.00 -10.26
C HIS A 88 5.92 -6.36 -11.50
N GLY A 89 6.44 -7.59 -11.57
CA GLY A 89 7.19 -8.08 -12.73
C GLY A 89 8.68 -7.78 -12.67
N PHE A 90 9.25 -7.59 -11.47
CA PHE A 90 10.69 -7.45 -11.27
C PHE A 90 11.21 -8.57 -10.37
N SER A 91 12.20 -9.32 -10.86
CA SER A 91 12.94 -10.28 -10.04
C SER A 91 14.18 -9.57 -9.52
N LEU A 92 14.30 -9.44 -8.20
CA LEU A 92 15.46 -8.79 -7.58
C LEU A 92 16.51 -9.84 -7.24
N ASN A 93 17.78 -9.56 -7.52
CA ASN A 93 18.91 -10.43 -7.19
C ASN A 93 19.85 -9.71 -6.23
N LEU A 94 20.04 -10.23 -5.03
CA LEU A 94 21.04 -9.68 -4.11
C LEU A 94 22.43 -10.07 -4.61
N VAL A 95 23.19 -9.10 -5.09
CA VAL A 95 24.53 -9.34 -5.64
C VAL A 95 25.61 -9.19 -4.58
N ASN A 96 25.51 -8.16 -3.73
CA ASN A 96 26.51 -7.91 -2.72
C ASN A 96 25.98 -7.11 -1.52
N VAL A 97 26.60 -7.31 -0.37
CA VAL A 97 26.44 -6.51 0.84
C VAL A 97 27.82 -5.99 1.23
N SER A 98 28.05 -4.68 1.05
CA SER A 98 29.29 -4.03 1.49
C SER A 98 29.09 -3.35 2.84
N ARG A 99 30.10 -3.41 3.71
CA ARG A 99 30.08 -2.82 5.04
C ARG A 99 31.23 -1.84 5.20
N VAL A 100 30.93 -0.64 5.70
CA VAL A 100 31.93 0.39 6.03
C VAL A 100 31.67 0.86 7.45
N VAL A 101 32.73 0.86 8.26
CA VAL A 101 32.73 1.44 9.61
C VAL A 101 33.47 2.78 9.53
N ASP A 102 32.73 3.86 9.70
CA ASP A 102 33.23 5.23 9.63
C ASP A 102 32.35 6.14 10.50
N ASP A 103 32.94 6.79 11.49
CA ASP A 103 32.23 7.61 12.47
C ASP A 103 31.70 8.96 11.93
N VAL A 104 32.07 9.33 10.71
CA VAL A 104 31.56 10.51 10.01
C VAL A 104 30.40 10.09 9.11
N ALA A 105 30.60 9.11 8.24
CA ALA A 105 29.59 8.61 7.31
C ALA A 105 28.45 7.88 8.03
N GLY A 106 28.76 7.13 9.09
CA GLY A 106 27.79 6.36 9.88
C GLY A 106 26.84 7.20 10.74
N LYS A 107 27.06 8.52 10.87
CA LYS A 107 26.15 9.44 11.58
C LYS A 107 25.01 9.98 10.71
N GLY A 108 25.11 9.81 9.38
CA GLY A 108 24.15 10.36 8.42
C GLY A 108 22.86 9.56 8.26
N PHE A 109 22.77 8.38 8.87
CA PHE A 109 21.71 7.39 8.70
C PHE A 109 21.21 6.88 10.06
#